data_AF-A0A9E3NRZ4-F1
#
_entry.id   AF-A0A9E3NRZ4-F1
#
_cell.length_a   1.000
_cell.length_b   1.000
_cell.length_c   1.000
_cell.angle_alpha   90.00
_cell.angle_beta   90.00
_cell.angle_gamma   90.00
#
_symmetry.space_group_name_H-M   'P 1'
#
loop_
_entity.id
_entity.type
_entity.pdbx_description
1 polymer ?
#
loop_
_entity_poly.entity_id
_entity_poly.type
_entity_poly.pdbx_seq_one_letter_code
_entity_poly.pdbx_strand_id
1 'polypeptide(L)'
;MAFVRALVVLLALVFAGCGKGANSAGDASGVTIEYVPIAISWVKKFVTASSTEVAAWAKTPAGIAALRTEIRHVLVRVAPGASAKQVAAAKRRAREISARVEGGEDIQAVAADVSDDDDTRDNGGSLGSDDAKLDEALRAAASKLGPGEMTSEPVRTRAGFHVLMRDRPVKGELEKAYKKARAAEVARKLADEMLSRMQASSEPLDDIAVAAITALLEAGAADDSARRKAVAISPRRAADADLPPDAQEALASFARKAKPGDVVDSALGTGPVLVVARAVARKE
;
A
#
# COMPACT_ATOMS: atom_id res chain seq x y z
N MET A 1 -3.60 -5.48 44.35
CA MET A 1 -5.02 -5.11 44.29
C MET A 1 -5.19 -4.06 43.21
N ALA A 2 -5.92 -4.42 42.16
CA ALA A 2 -6.22 -3.58 41.01
C ALA A 2 -7.12 -2.39 41.40
N PHE A 3 -7.05 -1.28 40.67
CA PHE A 3 -8.20 -0.73 39.93
C PHE A 3 -7.75 0.52 39.14
N VAL A 4 -7.78 0.40 37.82
CA VAL A 4 -7.69 1.48 36.83
C VAL A 4 -9.11 1.75 36.35
N ARG A 5 -9.53 3.02 36.30
CA ARG A 5 -10.64 3.61 35.52
C ARG A 5 -10.58 5.13 35.77
N ALA A 6 -10.74 6.04 34.83
CA ALA A 6 -11.47 6.02 33.58
C ALA A 6 -11.00 7.18 32.67
N LEU A 7 -11.52 7.16 31.44
CA LEU A 7 -11.94 8.28 30.59
C LEU A 7 -11.24 8.34 29.22
N VAL A 8 -12.06 8.22 28.16
CA VAL A 8 -12.03 8.79 26.78
C VAL A 8 -12.90 7.83 25.94
N VAL A 9 -14.22 8.04 25.91
CA VAL A 9 -15.00 8.79 24.89
C VAL A 9 -14.93 8.16 23.49
N LEU A 10 -15.90 7.26 23.26
CA LEU A 10 -16.86 7.23 22.16
C LEU A 10 -16.37 7.51 20.72
N LEU A 11 -16.21 6.43 19.93
CA LEU A 11 -16.77 6.36 18.57
C LEU A 11 -17.00 4.88 18.20
N ALA A 12 -18.11 4.33 18.69
CA ALA A 12 -18.63 3.05 18.25
C ALA A 12 -19.54 3.28 17.04
N LEU A 13 -19.08 2.92 15.83
CA LEU A 13 -19.97 2.63 14.72
C LEU A 13 -20.50 1.21 14.93
N VAL A 14 -21.57 1.14 15.72
CA VAL A 14 -22.47 0.00 15.80
C VAL A 14 -23.33 0.03 14.55
N PHE A 15 -23.00 -0.77 13.55
CA PHE A 15 -23.99 -1.19 12.56
C PHE A 15 -24.68 -2.45 13.06
N ALA A 16 -25.53 -2.26 14.08
CA ALA A 16 -26.67 -3.14 14.31
C ALA A 16 -27.83 -2.62 13.44
N GLY A 17 -27.69 -2.81 12.13
CA GLY A 17 -28.78 -2.59 11.18
C GLY A 17 -29.76 -3.75 11.27
N CYS A 18 -30.73 -3.65 12.17
CA CYS A 18 -31.90 -4.51 12.20
C CYS A 18 -32.70 -4.26 10.90
N GLY A 19 -32.43 -5.04 9.86
CA GLY A 19 -33.21 -5.05 8.63
C GLY A 19 -34.55 -5.71 8.88
N LYS A 20 -35.56 -4.91 9.22
CA LYS A 20 -36.98 -5.31 9.22
C LYS A 20 -37.32 -6.07 7.94
N GLY A 21 -37.96 -7.23 8.11
CA GLY A 21 -38.46 -8.05 7.03
C GLY A 21 -39.44 -7.29 6.14
N ALA A 22 -39.20 -7.34 4.83
CA ALA A 22 -40.21 -7.14 3.81
C ALA A 22 -40.48 -8.51 3.17
N ASN A 23 -41.63 -9.10 3.52
CA ASN A 23 -42.20 -10.21 2.78
C ASN A 23 -42.73 -9.72 1.43
N SER A 24 -42.41 -10.47 0.37
CA SER A 24 -43.25 -10.85 -0.79
C SER A 24 -42.59 -10.65 -2.16
N ALA A 25 -41.99 -11.72 -2.68
CA ALA A 25 -42.10 -12.22 -4.07
C ALA A 25 -41.04 -13.32 -4.26
N GLY A 26 -41.49 -14.53 -4.62
CA GLY A 26 -40.67 -15.75 -4.70
C GLY A 26 -39.41 -15.60 -5.56
N ASP A 27 -38.29 -16.07 -5.02
CA ASP A 27 -36.95 -15.93 -5.60
C ASP A 27 -36.45 -17.30 -6.10
N ALA A 28 -36.27 -17.41 -7.41
CA ALA A 28 -35.95 -18.65 -8.13
C ALA A 28 -34.46 -19.07 -8.08
N SER A 29 -33.61 -18.39 -7.31
CA SER A 29 -32.18 -18.66 -7.30
C SER A 29 -31.77 -19.85 -6.40
N GLY A 30 -32.63 -20.29 -5.48
CA GLY A 30 -32.35 -21.44 -4.60
C GLY A 30 -31.13 -21.29 -3.67
N VAL A 31 -30.46 -20.14 -3.68
CA VAL A 31 -29.19 -19.90 -2.96
C VAL A 31 -29.26 -18.69 -2.04
N THR A 32 -28.37 -18.69 -1.05
CA THR A 32 -28.00 -17.55 -0.22
C THR A 32 -26.52 -17.26 -0.43
N ILE A 33 -26.15 -15.99 -0.57
CA ILE A 33 -24.76 -15.58 -0.67
C ILE A 33 -24.25 -15.29 0.74
N GLU A 34 -23.25 -16.06 1.17
CA GLU A 34 -22.50 -15.81 2.40
C GLU A 34 -21.20 -15.12 2.03
N TYR A 35 -20.86 -14.02 2.72
CA TYR A 35 -19.62 -13.30 2.47
C TYR A 35 -19.00 -12.73 3.75
N VAL A 36 -17.68 -12.52 3.71
CA VAL A 36 -16.91 -11.92 4.81
C VAL A 36 -16.16 -10.69 4.30
N PRO A 37 -16.45 -9.48 4.83
CA PRO A 37 -15.70 -8.27 4.50
C PRO A 37 -14.41 -8.17 5.34
N ILE A 38 -13.27 -8.03 4.66
CA ILE A 38 -11.94 -7.87 5.23
C ILE A 38 -11.49 -6.42 5.01
N ALA A 39 -11.71 -5.58 6.01
CA ALA A 39 -11.30 -4.18 5.97
C ALA A 39 -9.80 -4.03 6.24
N ILE A 40 -9.06 -3.39 5.33
CA ILE A 40 -7.62 -3.12 5.48
C ILE A 40 -7.36 -2.26 6.72
N SER A 41 -8.25 -1.31 7.03
CA SER A 41 -8.16 -0.46 8.22
C SER A 41 -8.23 -1.24 9.54
N TRP A 42 -8.96 -2.36 9.55
CA TRP A 42 -9.01 -3.26 10.69
C TRP A 42 -7.74 -4.10 10.78
N VAL A 43 -7.31 -4.73 9.68
CA VAL A 43 -6.05 -5.51 9.63
C VAL A 43 -4.87 -4.66 10.10
N LYS A 44 -4.83 -3.37 9.70
CA LYS A 44 -3.80 -2.42 10.09
C LYS A 44 -3.62 -2.28 11.61
N LYS A 45 -4.65 -2.51 12.42
CA LYS A 45 -4.56 -2.46 13.90
C LYS A 45 -3.60 -3.50 14.47
N PHE A 46 -3.41 -4.61 13.76
CA PHE A 46 -2.58 -5.74 14.16
C PHE A 46 -1.22 -5.74 13.46
N VAL A 47 -0.97 -4.79 12.55
CA VAL A 47 0.30 -4.66 11.86
C VAL A 47 1.32 -3.95 12.75
N THR A 48 2.37 -4.67 13.11
CA THR A 48 3.57 -4.12 13.75
C THR A 48 4.46 -3.44 12.70
N ALA A 49 5.29 -2.49 13.14
CA ALA A 49 6.25 -1.81 12.28
C ALA A 49 7.56 -1.63 13.04
N SER A 50 8.49 -2.56 12.89
CA SER A 50 9.84 -2.34 13.40
C SER A 50 10.59 -1.35 12.50
N SER A 51 11.50 -0.56 13.09
CA SER A 51 12.29 0.41 12.33
C SER A 51 13.13 -0.23 11.23
N THR A 52 13.59 -1.47 11.43
CA THR A 52 14.36 -2.25 10.46
C THR A 52 13.51 -2.70 9.28
N GLU A 53 12.31 -3.24 9.52
CA GLU A 53 11.39 -3.64 8.45
C GLU A 53 10.92 -2.43 7.63
N VAL A 54 10.62 -1.33 8.31
CA VAL A 54 10.21 -0.07 7.68
C VAL A 54 11.32 0.46 6.78
N ALA A 55 12.57 0.47 7.26
CA ALA A 55 13.73 0.92 6.49
C ALA A 55 14.03 -0.01 5.30
N ALA A 56 13.91 -1.33 5.47
CA ALA A 56 14.09 -2.29 4.38
C ALA A 56 13.00 -2.15 3.31
N TRP A 57 11.74 -2.02 3.73
CA TRP A 57 10.62 -1.81 2.83
C TRP A 57 10.74 -0.51 2.02
N ALA A 58 11.24 0.57 2.64
CA ALA A 58 11.44 1.86 1.98
C ALA A 58 12.31 1.80 0.72
N LYS A 59 13.19 0.79 0.61
CA LYS A 59 14.09 0.56 -0.53
C LYS A 59 13.49 -0.35 -1.61
N THR A 60 12.35 -0.96 -1.34
CA THR A 60 11.65 -1.77 -2.34
C THR A 60 10.94 -0.89 -3.36
N PRO A 61 10.67 -1.38 -4.58
CA PRO A 61 9.87 -0.64 -5.55
C PRO A 61 8.51 -0.19 -5.00
N ALA A 62 7.88 -1.01 -4.15
CA ALA A 62 6.62 -0.67 -3.51
C ALA A 62 6.76 0.47 -2.48
N GLY A 63 7.84 0.47 -1.69
CA GLY A 63 8.13 1.54 -0.72
C GLY A 63 8.42 2.87 -1.40
N ILE A 64 9.27 2.84 -2.42
CA ILE A 64 9.61 4.02 -3.23
C ILE A 64 8.34 4.62 -3.86
N ALA A 65 7.53 3.79 -4.53
CA ALA A 65 6.28 4.22 -5.15
C ALA A 65 5.25 4.76 -4.16
N ALA A 66 5.17 4.19 -2.95
CA ALA A 66 4.22 4.62 -1.93
C ALA A 66 4.58 5.98 -1.30
N LEU A 67 5.86 6.32 -1.24
CA LEU A 67 6.36 7.55 -0.62
C LEU A 67 6.36 8.74 -1.56
N ARG A 68 6.52 8.51 -2.87
CA ARG A 68 6.62 9.56 -3.91
C ARG A 68 7.56 10.70 -3.52
N THR A 69 8.72 10.35 -2.98
CA THR A 69 9.71 11.36 -2.55
C THR A 69 10.37 12.03 -3.75
N GLU A 70 10.68 13.32 -3.58
CA GLU A 70 11.39 14.12 -4.57
C GLU A 70 12.80 13.55 -4.81
N ILE A 71 13.20 13.59 -6.09
CA ILE A 71 14.56 13.34 -6.53
C ILE A 71 15.18 14.71 -6.78
N ARG A 72 16.36 14.94 -6.22
CA ARG A 72 17.13 16.16 -6.39
C ARG A 72 18.44 15.87 -7.07
N HIS A 73 18.96 16.87 -7.78
CA HIS A 73 20.30 16.79 -8.33
C HIS A 73 21.11 18.08 -8.19
N VAL A 74 22.41 17.96 -8.40
CA VAL A 74 23.31 19.07 -8.69
C VAL A 74 24.01 18.75 -10.00
N LEU A 75 23.88 19.61 -11.01
CA LEU A 75 24.52 19.42 -12.31
C LEU A 75 25.88 20.14 -12.34
N VAL A 76 26.91 19.43 -12.79
CA VAL A 76 28.15 20.02 -13.30
C VAL A 76 28.18 19.83 -14.81
N ARG A 77 27.98 20.93 -15.54
CA ARG A 77 27.79 20.92 -16.99
C ARG A 77 29.08 20.57 -17.72
N VAL A 78 28.94 19.79 -18.79
CA VAL A 78 30.04 19.45 -19.70
C VAL A 78 29.63 19.84 -21.11
N ALA A 79 30.37 20.78 -21.71
CA ALA A 79 30.09 21.23 -23.06
C ALA A 79 30.20 20.08 -24.09
N PRO A 80 29.35 20.06 -25.13
CA PRO A 80 29.56 19.17 -26.28
C PRO A 80 30.97 19.34 -26.86
N GLY A 81 31.67 18.23 -27.09
CA GLY A 81 33.05 18.26 -27.61
C GLY A 81 34.13 18.62 -26.59
N ALA A 82 33.82 18.67 -25.30
CA ALA A 82 34.82 18.90 -24.24
C ALA A 82 35.97 17.86 -24.31
N SER A 83 37.20 18.35 -24.15
CA SER A 83 38.39 17.50 -24.06
C SER A 83 38.34 16.56 -22.86
N ALA A 84 39.11 15.46 -22.92
CA ALA A 84 39.23 14.52 -21.79
C ALA A 84 39.64 15.23 -20.48
N LYS A 85 40.50 16.25 -20.57
CA LYS A 85 40.92 17.07 -19.42
C LYS A 85 39.74 17.85 -18.81
N GLN A 86 38.87 18.43 -19.65
CA GLN A 86 37.68 19.15 -19.19
C GLN A 86 36.66 18.21 -18.57
N VAL A 87 36.42 17.04 -19.19
CA VAL A 87 35.52 16.02 -18.64
C VAL A 87 36.04 15.53 -17.27
N ALA A 88 37.33 15.29 -17.14
CA ALA A 88 37.94 14.88 -15.87
C ALA A 88 37.82 15.98 -14.79
N ALA A 89 37.98 17.25 -15.16
CA ALA A 89 37.79 18.38 -14.25
C ALA A 89 36.35 18.50 -13.76
N ALA A 90 35.37 18.35 -14.66
CA ALA A 90 33.95 18.33 -14.31
C ALA A 90 33.60 17.17 -13.37
N LYS A 91 34.12 15.97 -13.64
CA LYS A 91 33.93 14.81 -12.74
C LYS A 91 34.49 15.08 -11.35
N ARG A 92 35.68 15.71 -11.26
CA ARG A 92 36.29 16.06 -9.98
C ARG A 92 35.44 17.08 -9.20
N ARG A 93 34.97 18.15 -9.86
CA ARG A 93 34.03 19.12 -9.25
C ARG A 93 32.76 18.44 -8.74
N ALA A 94 32.19 17.52 -9.52
CA ALA A 94 31.01 16.77 -9.10
C ALA A 94 31.28 15.87 -7.87
N ARG A 95 32.48 15.30 -7.75
CA ARG A 95 32.88 14.55 -6.53
C ARG A 95 33.07 15.45 -5.32
N GLU A 96 33.63 16.64 -5.50
CA GLU A 96 33.75 17.64 -4.43
C GLU A 96 32.36 18.07 -3.92
N ILE A 97 31.40 18.24 -4.83
CA ILE A 97 29.99 18.47 -4.50
C ILE A 97 29.38 17.28 -3.76
N SER A 98 29.64 16.04 -4.22
CA SER A 98 29.21 14.82 -3.51
C SER A 98 29.70 14.81 -2.07
N ALA A 99 30.98 15.14 -1.86
CA ALA A 99 31.59 15.18 -0.53
C ALA A 99 30.97 16.24 0.40
N ARG A 100 30.49 17.38 -0.14
CA ARG A 100 29.74 18.39 0.63
C ARG A 100 28.43 17.81 1.19
N VAL A 101 27.65 17.16 0.32
CA VAL A 101 26.36 16.54 0.70
C VAL A 101 26.57 15.36 1.64
N GLU A 102 27.59 14.52 1.38
CA GLU A 102 28.00 13.44 2.29
C GLU A 102 28.45 13.97 3.67
N GLY A 103 29.08 15.15 3.69
CA GLY A 103 29.44 15.88 4.89
C GLY A 103 28.25 16.44 5.69
N GLY A 104 27.02 16.29 5.17
CA GLY A 104 25.78 16.69 5.83
C GLY A 104 25.22 18.04 5.39
N GLU A 105 25.81 18.70 4.40
CA GLU A 105 25.23 19.91 3.82
C GLU A 105 23.93 19.57 3.07
N ASP A 106 22.92 20.45 3.16
CA ASP A 106 21.64 20.25 2.47
C ASP A 106 21.84 20.36 0.95
N ILE A 107 21.49 19.30 0.22
CA ILE A 107 21.60 19.28 -1.25
C ILE A 107 20.82 20.42 -1.91
N GLN A 108 19.74 20.92 -1.30
CA GLN A 108 19.00 22.05 -1.84
C GLN A 108 19.84 23.33 -1.81
N ALA A 109 20.56 23.56 -0.70
CA ALA A 109 21.47 24.69 -0.57
C ALA A 109 22.67 24.54 -1.52
N VAL A 110 23.24 23.34 -1.61
CA VAL A 110 24.34 23.05 -2.55
C VAL A 110 23.89 23.22 -4.00
N ALA A 111 22.68 22.80 -4.35
CA ALA A 111 22.12 23.00 -5.68
C ALA A 111 22.00 24.48 -5.99
N ALA A 112 21.38 25.27 -5.11
CA ALA A 112 21.23 26.72 -5.28
C ALA A 112 22.57 27.46 -5.40
N ASP A 113 23.60 26.99 -4.69
CA ASP A 113 24.94 27.58 -4.66
C ASP A 113 25.75 27.28 -5.93
N VAL A 114 25.80 26.01 -6.36
CA VAL A 114 26.80 25.58 -7.38
C VAL A 114 26.24 24.79 -8.55
N SER A 115 24.94 24.51 -8.64
CA SER A 115 24.38 23.78 -9.78
C SER A 115 24.49 24.62 -11.05
N ASP A 116 24.99 23.99 -12.11
CA ASP A 116 24.99 24.55 -13.45
C ASP A 116 23.63 24.32 -14.16
N ASP A 117 22.61 23.74 -13.50
CA ASP A 117 21.25 23.57 -14.06
C ASP A 117 20.33 24.74 -13.70
N ASP A 118 20.13 25.67 -14.64
CA ASP A 118 19.35 26.89 -14.40
C ASP A 118 17.85 26.62 -14.18
N ASP A 119 17.32 25.50 -14.67
CA ASP A 119 15.88 25.18 -14.56
C ASP A 119 15.50 24.71 -13.14
N THR A 120 16.43 24.06 -12.45
CA THR A 120 16.17 23.43 -11.14
C THR A 120 16.97 24.03 -10.00
N ARG A 121 18.07 24.75 -10.28
CA ARG A 121 18.93 25.39 -9.26
C ARG A 121 18.13 26.17 -8.23
N ASP A 122 17.26 27.05 -8.70
CA ASP A 122 16.50 27.97 -7.84
C ASP A 122 15.36 27.23 -7.08
N ASN A 123 15.06 25.99 -7.46
CA ASN A 123 14.14 25.08 -6.78
C ASN A 123 14.90 23.94 -6.04
N GLY A 124 16.13 24.21 -5.58
CA GLY A 124 16.92 23.26 -4.80
C GLY A 124 17.21 21.96 -5.55
N GLY A 125 17.36 22.02 -6.88
CA GLY A 125 17.68 20.89 -7.74
C GLY A 125 16.54 19.89 -7.96
N SER A 126 15.29 20.25 -7.68
CA SER A 126 14.14 19.32 -7.79
C SER A 126 13.94 18.83 -9.22
N LEU A 127 13.97 17.50 -9.39
CA LEU A 127 13.63 16.82 -10.64
C LEU A 127 12.22 16.21 -10.63
N GLY A 128 11.49 16.32 -9.51
CA GLY A 128 10.19 15.66 -9.30
C GLY A 128 10.34 14.25 -8.71
N SER A 129 9.24 13.50 -8.67
CA SER A 129 9.21 12.12 -8.19
C SER A 129 9.40 11.10 -9.33
N ASP A 130 9.10 9.82 -9.09
CA ASP A 130 9.37 8.72 -10.05
C ASP A 130 8.58 8.79 -11.37
N ASP A 131 7.55 9.64 -11.43
CA ASP A 131 6.78 9.96 -12.64
C ASP A 131 7.44 11.04 -13.52
N ALA A 132 8.51 11.68 -13.03
CA ALA A 132 9.23 12.70 -13.77
C ALA A 132 9.90 12.15 -15.04
N LYS A 133 9.94 12.99 -16.07
CA LYS A 133 10.62 12.70 -17.34
C LYS A 133 12.13 12.92 -17.18
N LEU A 134 12.81 11.91 -16.63
CA LEU A 134 14.27 11.92 -16.48
C LEU A 134 15.00 11.33 -17.70
N ASP A 135 16.25 11.75 -17.89
CA ASP A 135 17.22 11.02 -18.71
C ASP A 135 17.34 9.56 -18.22
N GLU A 136 17.60 8.62 -19.13
CA GLU A 136 17.66 7.19 -18.81
C GLU A 136 18.70 6.87 -17.73
N ALA A 137 19.88 7.50 -17.77
CA ALA A 137 20.92 7.26 -16.77
C ALA A 137 20.51 7.80 -15.39
N LEU A 138 19.83 8.95 -15.36
CA LEU A 138 19.30 9.52 -14.11
C LEU A 138 18.18 8.64 -13.55
N ARG A 139 17.25 8.18 -14.39
CA ARG A 139 16.17 7.26 -13.98
C ARG A 139 16.74 5.96 -13.40
N ALA A 140 17.73 5.37 -14.06
CA ALA A 140 18.37 4.14 -13.62
C ALA A 140 19.18 4.29 -12.32
N ALA A 141 19.71 5.49 -12.05
CA ALA A 141 20.38 5.80 -10.79
C ALA A 141 19.36 6.06 -9.68
N ALA A 142 18.34 6.90 -9.94
CA ALA A 142 17.33 7.28 -8.96
C ALA A 142 16.45 6.12 -8.48
N SER A 143 16.23 5.10 -9.32
CA SER A 143 15.49 3.89 -8.95
C SER A 143 16.22 2.99 -7.95
N LYS A 144 17.53 3.21 -7.77
CA LYS A 144 18.37 2.49 -6.81
C LYS A 144 18.50 3.23 -5.48
N LEU A 145 18.03 4.48 -5.40
CA LEU A 145 18.11 5.29 -4.20
C LEU A 145 16.89 5.06 -3.32
N GLY A 146 17.13 4.58 -2.10
CA GLY A 146 16.17 4.69 -1.02
C GLY A 146 16.02 6.12 -0.51
N PRO A 147 15.04 6.40 0.36
CA PRO A 147 14.84 7.75 0.86
C PRO A 147 16.01 8.24 1.72
N GLY A 148 16.49 9.46 1.44
CA GLY A 148 17.66 10.05 2.07
C GLY A 148 18.99 9.50 1.55
N GLU A 149 18.99 8.61 0.56
CA GLU A 149 20.21 8.11 -0.08
C GLU A 149 20.61 8.98 -1.28
N MET A 150 21.90 8.97 -1.56
CA MET A 150 22.49 9.64 -2.71
C MET A 150 23.34 8.67 -3.53
N THR A 151 23.59 9.03 -4.79
CA THR A 151 24.49 8.26 -5.65
C THR A 151 25.90 8.30 -5.10
N SER A 152 26.54 7.13 -4.98
CA SER A 152 27.94 7.01 -4.53
C SER A 152 28.95 7.64 -5.50
N GLU A 153 28.56 7.83 -6.75
CA GLU A 153 29.39 8.37 -7.81
C GLU A 153 28.56 9.32 -8.69
N PRO A 154 29.13 10.45 -9.16
CA PRO A 154 28.41 11.33 -10.06
C PRO A 154 27.97 10.61 -11.35
N VAL A 155 26.69 10.73 -11.68
CA VAL A 155 26.06 10.09 -12.84
C VAL A 155 26.33 10.91 -14.10
N ARG A 156 26.92 10.27 -15.11
CA ARG A 156 27.23 10.91 -16.40
C ARG A 156 26.02 10.82 -17.34
N THR A 157 25.56 11.97 -17.84
CA THR A 157 24.52 12.08 -18.89
C THR A 157 25.11 12.75 -20.14
N ARG A 158 24.30 13.27 -21.07
CA ARG A 158 24.80 14.18 -22.12
C ARG A 158 25.12 15.58 -21.56
N ALA A 159 24.31 16.09 -20.65
CA ALA A 159 24.43 17.45 -20.09
C ALA A 159 25.69 17.63 -19.22
N GLY A 160 26.09 16.60 -18.48
CA GLY A 160 27.21 16.72 -17.57
C GLY A 160 27.33 15.56 -16.60
N PHE A 161 27.86 15.86 -15.42
CA PHE A 161 27.85 14.97 -14.25
C PHE A 161 26.80 15.44 -13.26
N HIS A 162 26.03 14.52 -12.71
CA HIS A 162 24.97 14.81 -11.75
C HIS A 162 25.28 14.12 -10.42
N VAL A 163 25.18 14.85 -9.33
CA VAL A 163 25.06 14.27 -7.98
C VAL A 163 23.58 14.15 -7.68
N LEU A 164 23.05 12.93 -7.49
CA LEU A 164 21.62 12.72 -7.23
C LEU A 164 21.39 12.32 -5.79
N MET A 165 20.29 12.78 -5.22
CA MET A 165 19.77 12.36 -3.92
C MET A 165 18.26 12.18 -3.99
N ARG A 166 17.74 11.26 -3.20
CA ARG A 166 16.30 11.15 -2.94
C ARG A 166 15.99 11.75 -1.57
N ASP A 167 14.98 12.59 -1.50
CA ASP A 167 14.59 13.22 -0.24
C ASP A 167 14.12 12.18 0.78
N ARG A 168 14.26 12.54 2.06
CA ARG A 168 13.63 11.80 3.15
C ARG A 168 12.13 12.10 3.15
N PRO A 169 11.26 11.12 3.43
CA PRO A 169 9.85 11.38 3.59
C PRO A 169 9.62 12.22 4.84
N VAL A 170 8.50 12.93 4.87
CA VAL A 170 8.04 13.66 6.06
C VAL A 170 7.96 12.71 7.25
N LYS A 171 8.38 13.19 8.43
CA LYS A 171 8.42 12.39 9.66
C LYS A 171 7.07 11.70 9.91
N GLY A 172 7.10 10.37 10.08
CA GLY A 172 5.93 9.54 10.34
C GLY A 172 5.19 9.06 9.07
N GLU A 173 5.39 9.68 7.91
CA GLU A 173 4.76 9.22 6.66
C GLU A 173 5.29 7.86 6.22
N LEU A 174 6.58 7.61 6.43
CA LEU A 174 7.19 6.31 6.12
C LEU A 174 6.55 5.15 6.87
N GLU A 175 6.38 5.29 8.19
CA GLU A 175 5.75 4.26 9.01
C GLU A 175 4.27 4.09 8.66
N LYS A 176 3.55 5.20 8.41
CA LYS A 176 2.13 5.16 7.99
C LYS A 176 1.97 4.43 6.65
N ALA A 177 2.82 4.75 5.67
CA ALA A 177 2.81 4.13 4.35
C ALA A 177 3.14 2.63 4.45
N TYR A 178 4.15 2.28 5.24
CA TYR A 178 4.52 0.90 5.54
C TYR A 178 3.33 0.13 6.13
N LYS A 179 2.73 0.63 7.22
CA LYS A 179 1.59 -0.03 7.90
C LYS A 179 0.40 -0.19 6.95
N LYS A 180 0.14 0.79 6.08
CA LYS A 180 -0.93 0.70 5.07
C LYS A 180 -0.63 -0.39 4.05
N ALA A 181 0.58 -0.43 3.49
CA ALA A 181 0.97 -1.42 2.49
C ALA A 181 0.96 -2.84 3.08
N ARG A 182 1.55 -3.00 4.27
CA ARG A 182 1.59 -4.28 4.99
C ARG A 182 0.20 -4.77 5.38
N ALA A 183 -0.70 -3.88 5.82
CA ALA A 183 -2.08 -4.25 6.09
C ALA A 183 -2.82 -4.75 4.84
N ALA A 184 -2.57 -4.13 3.68
CA ALA A 184 -3.15 -4.57 2.42
C ALA A 184 -2.63 -5.95 2.00
N GLU A 185 -1.32 -6.20 2.16
CA GLU A 185 -0.71 -7.52 1.92
C GLU A 185 -1.31 -8.59 2.83
N VAL A 186 -1.41 -8.31 4.13
CA VAL A 186 -1.96 -9.26 5.11
C VAL A 186 -3.46 -9.50 4.88
N ALA A 187 -4.23 -8.47 4.51
CA ALA A 187 -5.63 -8.62 4.15
C ALA A 187 -5.82 -9.55 2.94
N ARG A 188 -4.94 -9.47 1.93
CA ARG A 188 -4.95 -10.38 0.77
C ARG A 188 -4.64 -11.80 1.18
N LYS A 189 -3.56 -12.02 1.94
CA LYS A 189 -3.23 -13.36 2.48
C LYS A 189 -4.36 -13.96 3.30
N LEU A 190 -5.05 -13.12 4.09
CA LEU A 190 -6.21 -13.55 4.86
C LEU A 190 -7.37 -13.98 3.96
N ALA A 191 -7.64 -13.22 2.90
CA ALA A 191 -8.65 -13.60 1.92
C ALA A 191 -8.27 -14.91 1.21
N ASP A 192 -7.02 -15.04 0.76
CA ASP A 192 -6.51 -16.25 0.08
C ASP A 192 -6.62 -17.49 0.97
N GLU A 193 -6.27 -17.36 2.26
CA GLU A 193 -6.41 -18.44 3.25
C GLU A 193 -7.88 -18.83 3.47
N MET A 194 -8.79 -17.84 3.58
CA MET A 194 -10.23 -18.11 3.67
C MET A 194 -10.75 -18.83 2.42
N LEU A 195 -10.37 -18.39 1.22
CA LEU A 195 -10.79 -19.01 -0.04
C LEU A 195 -10.28 -20.44 -0.17
N SER A 196 -9.01 -20.67 0.15
CA SER A 196 -8.40 -22.01 0.18
C SER A 196 -9.19 -22.96 1.09
N ARG A 197 -9.55 -22.51 2.30
CA ARG A 197 -10.39 -23.28 3.24
C ARG A 197 -11.80 -23.50 2.75
N MET A 198 -12.42 -22.50 2.12
CA MET A 198 -13.77 -22.62 1.53
C MET A 198 -13.81 -23.65 0.40
N GLN A 199 -12.71 -23.81 -0.34
CA GLN A 199 -12.58 -24.82 -1.39
C GLN A 199 -12.28 -26.21 -0.83
N ALA A 200 -11.56 -26.30 0.29
CA ALA A 200 -11.14 -27.56 0.90
C ALA A 200 -12.17 -28.17 1.86
N SER A 201 -13.07 -27.37 2.43
CA SER A 201 -13.99 -27.79 3.49
C SER A 201 -15.41 -27.23 3.29
N SER A 202 -16.40 -27.97 3.78
CA SER A 202 -17.80 -27.54 3.86
C SER A 202 -18.14 -26.87 5.20
N GLU A 203 -17.12 -26.50 5.99
CA GLU A 203 -17.28 -25.78 7.26
C GLU A 203 -18.08 -24.48 7.12
N PRO A 204 -18.78 -24.03 8.17
CA PRO A 204 -19.38 -22.70 8.22
C PRO A 204 -18.35 -21.60 7.91
N LEU A 205 -18.76 -20.57 7.16
CA LEU A 205 -17.87 -19.48 6.77
C LEU A 205 -17.35 -18.69 8.00
N ASP A 206 -18.13 -18.65 9.08
CA ASP A 206 -17.71 -18.09 10.38
C ASP A 206 -16.48 -18.83 10.93
N ASP A 207 -16.50 -20.16 10.93
CA ASP A 207 -15.42 -21.00 11.48
C ASP A 207 -14.16 -20.88 10.62
N ILE A 208 -14.33 -20.88 9.29
CA ILE A 208 -13.24 -20.63 8.34
C ILE A 208 -12.61 -19.26 8.59
N ALA A 209 -13.42 -18.23 8.79
CA ALA A 209 -12.93 -16.88 9.04
C ALA A 209 -12.14 -16.79 10.35
N VAL A 210 -12.66 -17.38 11.43
CA VAL A 210 -11.97 -17.43 12.72
C VAL A 210 -10.64 -18.19 12.62
N ALA A 211 -10.62 -19.33 11.94
CA ALA A 211 -9.41 -20.13 11.76
C ALA A 211 -8.34 -19.37 10.95
N ALA A 212 -8.73 -18.74 9.83
CA ALA A 212 -7.82 -17.96 8.98
C ALA A 212 -7.26 -16.73 9.71
N ILE A 213 -8.10 -16.02 10.48
CA ILE A 213 -7.65 -14.87 11.28
C ILE A 213 -6.65 -15.32 12.36
N THR A 214 -6.96 -16.41 13.07
CA THR A 214 -6.10 -16.94 14.13
C THR A 214 -4.74 -17.37 13.59
N ALA A 215 -4.71 -17.98 12.40
CA ALA A 215 -3.48 -18.43 11.75
C ALA A 215 -2.55 -17.27 11.32
N LEU A 216 -3.12 -16.14 10.90
CA LEU A 216 -2.33 -15.05 10.27
C LEU A 216 -2.12 -13.81 11.14
N LEU A 217 -3.01 -13.53 12.08
CA LEU A 217 -2.95 -12.33 12.95
C LEU A 217 -2.64 -12.66 14.42
N GLU A 218 -2.38 -13.94 14.72
CA GLU A 218 -2.06 -14.48 16.06
C GLU A 218 -3.11 -14.11 17.13
N ALA A 219 -2.77 -14.32 18.41
CA ALA A 219 -3.66 -14.11 19.55
C ALA A 219 -4.18 -12.66 19.69
N GLY A 220 -3.52 -11.68 19.08
CA GLY A 220 -3.92 -10.27 19.14
C GLY A 220 -5.27 -9.98 18.49
N ALA A 221 -5.70 -10.80 17.53
CA ALA A 221 -6.99 -10.67 16.84
C ALA A 221 -8.09 -11.61 17.39
N ALA A 222 -7.80 -12.47 18.37
CA ALA A 222 -8.71 -13.53 18.82
C ALA A 222 -10.03 -12.99 19.41
N ASP A 223 -9.99 -11.90 20.17
CA ASP A 223 -11.19 -11.28 20.75
C ASP A 223 -12.04 -10.52 19.71
N ASP A 224 -11.41 -10.10 18.60
CA ASP A 224 -12.01 -9.31 17.53
C ASP A 224 -12.52 -10.20 16.38
N SER A 225 -11.90 -11.37 16.17
CA SER A 225 -12.28 -12.37 15.16
C SER A 225 -13.63 -13.01 15.49
N ALA A 226 -13.87 -13.33 16.77
CA ALA A 226 -15.14 -13.89 17.25
C ALA A 226 -16.36 -12.98 17.02
N ARG A 227 -16.13 -11.69 16.71
CA ARG A 227 -17.18 -10.71 16.44
C ARG A 227 -17.45 -10.53 14.94
N ARG A 228 -16.58 -11.03 14.07
CA ARG A 228 -16.71 -10.92 12.62
C ARG A 228 -17.48 -12.12 12.08
N LYS A 229 -18.79 -11.94 11.95
CA LYS A 229 -19.69 -12.93 11.36
C LYS A 229 -19.76 -12.74 9.85
N ALA A 230 -19.84 -13.86 9.13
CA ALA A 230 -20.28 -13.90 7.76
C ALA A 230 -21.66 -13.26 7.64
N VAL A 231 -21.83 -12.50 6.56
CA VAL A 231 -23.09 -11.85 6.23
C VAL A 231 -23.79 -12.71 5.20
N ALA A 232 -25.05 -13.05 5.47
CA ALA A 232 -25.92 -13.75 4.54
C ALA A 232 -26.83 -12.74 3.82
N ILE A 233 -26.85 -12.79 2.50
CA ILE A 233 -27.66 -11.89 1.67
C ILE A 233 -28.30 -12.66 0.50
N SER A 234 -29.51 -12.27 0.10
CA SER A 234 -30.13 -12.83 -1.10
C SER A 234 -29.43 -12.30 -2.36
N PRO A 235 -29.36 -13.09 -3.45
CA PRO A 235 -28.65 -12.65 -4.65
C PRO A 235 -29.13 -11.30 -5.21
N ARG A 236 -30.44 -11.00 -5.13
CA ARG A 236 -31.01 -9.71 -5.58
C ARG A 236 -30.54 -8.52 -4.76
N ARG A 237 -30.25 -8.74 -3.46
CA ARG A 237 -29.81 -7.69 -2.53
C ARG A 237 -28.29 -7.57 -2.45
N ALA A 238 -27.52 -8.39 -3.17
CA ALA A 238 -26.06 -8.28 -3.19
C ALA A 238 -25.58 -6.89 -3.65
N ALA A 239 -26.35 -6.23 -4.51
CA ALA A 239 -26.12 -4.84 -4.92
C ALA A 239 -26.54 -3.79 -3.88
N ASP A 240 -27.05 -4.18 -2.71
CA ASP A 240 -27.36 -3.30 -1.58
C ASP A 240 -26.51 -3.65 -0.34
N ALA A 241 -25.49 -4.50 -0.51
CA ALA A 241 -24.59 -4.88 0.57
C ALA A 241 -23.85 -3.65 1.11
N ASP A 242 -23.66 -3.58 2.42
CA ASP A 242 -22.91 -2.51 3.09
C ASP A 242 -21.40 -2.70 2.84
N LEU A 243 -21.00 -2.41 1.60
CA LEU A 243 -19.67 -2.60 1.05
C LEU A 243 -19.27 -1.38 0.20
N PRO A 244 -17.97 -1.12 0.01
CA PRO A 244 -17.52 -0.15 -0.98
C PRO A 244 -18.05 -0.49 -2.39
N PRO A 245 -18.28 0.51 -3.27
CA PRO A 245 -18.90 0.29 -4.58
C PRO A 245 -18.25 -0.79 -5.44
N ASP A 246 -16.91 -0.89 -5.42
CA ASP A 246 -16.17 -1.89 -6.19
C ASP A 246 -16.41 -3.33 -5.69
N ALA A 247 -16.42 -3.51 -4.37
CA ALA A 247 -16.73 -4.80 -3.75
C ALA A 247 -18.22 -5.18 -3.91
N GLN A 248 -19.11 -4.19 -3.79
CA GLN A 248 -20.56 -4.36 -3.97
C GLN A 248 -20.91 -4.79 -5.41
N GLU A 249 -20.31 -4.13 -6.41
CA GLU A 249 -20.50 -4.49 -7.82
C GLU A 249 -19.98 -5.91 -8.12
N ALA A 250 -18.79 -6.24 -7.62
CA ALA A 250 -18.19 -7.55 -7.79
C ALA A 250 -19.03 -8.67 -7.11
N LEU A 251 -19.53 -8.43 -5.90
CA LEU A 251 -20.40 -9.35 -5.18
C LEU A 251 -21.73 -9.56 -5.90
N ALA A 252 -22.34 -8.48 -6.40
CA ALA A 252 -23.56 -8.55 -7.20
C ALA A 252 -23.33 -9.33 -8.51
N SER A 253 -22.16 -9.18 -9.15
CA SER A 253 -21.80 -9.93 -10.36
C SER A 253 -21.69 -11.42 -10.13
N PHE A 254 -21.03 -11.82 -9.03
CA PHE A 254 -20.98 -13.20 -8.57
C PHE A 254 -22.39 -13.74 -8.28
N ALA A 255 -23.14 -13.03 -7.44
CA ALA A 255 -24.46 -13.45 -6.96
C ALA A 255 -25.45 -13.72 -8.09
N ARG A 256 -25.42 -12.96 -9.19
CA ARG A 256 -26.31 -13.14 -10.34
C ARG A 256 -26.17 -14.50 -11.04
N LYS A 257 -25.00 -15.14 -10.93
CA LYS A 257 -24.66 -16.36 -11.66
C LYS A 257 -24.42 -17.56 -10.75
N ALA A 258 -24.36 -17.33 -9.44
CA ALA A 258 -23.92 -18.32 -8.47
C ALA A 258 -24.92 -19.48 -8.32
N LYS A 259 -24.38 -20.68 -8.21
CA LYS A 259 -25.06 -21.94 -7.92
C LYS A 259 -24.67 -22.45 -6.53
N PRO A 260 -25.45 -23.37 -5.93
CA PRO A 260 -25.07 -23.96 -4.64
C PRO A 260 -23.67 -24.59 -4.72
N GLY A 261 -22.78 -24.19 -3.82
CA GLY A 261 -21.40 -24.65 -3.75
C GLY A 261 -20.38 -23.74 -4.46
N ASP A 262 -20.83 -22.75 -5.24
CA ASP A 262 -19.90 -21.83 -5.89
C ASP A 262 -19.15 -20.98 -4.87
N VAL A 263 -17.84 -20.82 -5.07
CA VAL A 263 -16.95 -19.94 -4.31
C VAL A 263 -16.30 -18.97 -5.30
N VAL A 264 -16.05 -17.73 -4.89
CA VAL A 264 -15.32 -16.79 -5.73
C VAL A 264 -13.87 -17.26 -5.97
N ASP A 265 -13.37 -17.15 -7.19
CA ASP A 265 -12.01 -17.60 -7.54
C ASP A 265 -10.90 -16.74 -6.92
N SER A 266 -11.23 -15.50 -6.54
CA SER A 266 -10.33 -14.55 -5.89
C SER A 266 -11.14 -13.58 -5.04
N ALA A 267 -10.45 -12.90 -4.12
CA ALA A 267 -11.08 -11.88 -3.28
C ALA A 267 -11.69 -10.78 -4.16
N LEU A 268 -12.96 -10.46 -3.90
CA LEU A 268 -13.70 -9.41 -4.58
C LEU A 268 -13.30 -8.03 -4.02
N GLY A 269 -13.30 -7.01 -4.89
CA GLY A 269 -12.89 -5.66 -4.55
C GLY A 269 -11.38 -5.45 -4.66
N THR A 270 -10.99 -4.20 -4.92
CA THR A 270 -9.58 -3.77 -5.03
C THR A 270 -9.25 -2.62 -4.09
N GLY A 271 -10.27 -2.02 -3.47
CA GLY A 271 -10.19 -0.88 -2.58
C GLY A 271 -9.94 -1.25 -1.10
N PRO A 272 -10.56 -0.51 -0.16
CA PRO A 272 -10.24 -0.60 1.27
C PRO A 272 -10.80 -1.85 1.97
N VAL A 273 -11.68 -2.59 1.29
CA VAL A 273 -12.33 -3.81 1.78
C VAL A 273 -12.22 -4.88 0.71
N LEU A 274 -11.66 -6.02 1.08
CA LEU A 274 -11.70 -7.25 0.28
C LEU A 274 -12.87 -8.10 0.73
N VAL A 275 -13.48 -8.86 -0.17
CA VAL A 275 -14.63 -9.72 0.16
C VAL A 275 -14.40 -11.12 -0.36
N VAL A 276 -14.51 -12.11 0.53
CA VAL A 276 -14.62 -13.52 0.14
C VAL A 276 -16.08 -13.94 0.22
N ALA A 277 -16.56 -14.72 -0.74
CA ALA A 277 -17.97 -15.09 -0.83
C ALA A 277 -18.17 -16.50 -1.37
N ARG A 278 -19.25 -17.14 -0.92
CA ARG A 278 -19.76 -18.41 -1.45
C ARG A 278 -21.28 -18.38 -1.57
N ALA A 279 -21.81 -19.24 -2.43
CA ALA A 279 -23.23 -19.51 -2.53
C ALA A 279 -23.57 -20.83 -1.84
N VAL A 280 -24.48 -20.78 -0.87
CA VAL A 280 -25.00 -21.95 -0.17
C VAL A 280 -26.44 -22.21 -0.57
N ALA A 281 -26.87 -23.47 -0.58
CA ALA A 281 -28.27 -23.81 -0.78
C ALA A 281 -29.13 -23.14 0.30
N ARG A 282 -30.27 -22.56 -0.09
CA ARG A 282 -31.23 -21.98 0.86
C ARG A 282 -31.77 -23.11 1.73
N LYS A 283 -31.62 -23.01 3.06
CA LYS A 283 -32.33 -23.88 4.00
C LYS A 283 -33.81 -23.49 3.96
N GLU A 284 -34.68 -24.46 3.70
CA GLU A 284 -36.14 -24.33 3.76
C GLU A 284 -36.62 -24.05 5.19
#